data_AF-A0A1I2M0B1-F1
#
_entry.id   AF-A0A1I2M0B1-F1
#
_cell.length_a   1.000
_cell.length_b   1.000
_cell.length_c   1.000
_cell.angle_alpha   90.00
_cell.angle_beta   90.00
_cell.angle_gamma   90.00
#
_symmetry.space_group_name_H-M   'P 1'
#
loop_
_entity.id
_entity.type
_entity.pdbx_description
1 polymer ?
#
loop_
_entity_poly.entity_id
_entity_poly.type
_entity_poly.pdbx_seq_one_letter_code
_entity_poly.pdbx_strand_id
1 'polypeptide(L)'
;MNDFWNNMIGLTGLIVGLSIALAVFLINRKYMKKNRQLDERQHTISVHARAGGWMVTSALIIIVWAVEIVVEGVTLSFFLLTFLYVGHMTAYGLFAYHHAVNN
;
A
#
# COMPACT_ATOMS: atom_id res chain seq x y z
N MET A 1 -15.38 -0.56 26.21
CA MET A 1 -14.30 0.46 26.07
C MET A 1 -14.99 1.77 25.69
N ASN A 2 -14.68 2.89 26.33
CA ASN A 2 -15.40 4.15 26.09
C ASN A 2 -15.07 4.70 24.70
N ASP A 3 -16.05 5.23 23.96
CA ASP A 3 -15.90 5.72 22.58
C ASP A 3 -14.74 6.72 22.41
N PHE A 4 -14.44 7.49 23.46
CA PHE A 4 -13.29 8.40 23.52
C PHE A 4 -11.95 7.69 23.28
N TRP A 5 -11.72 6.54 23.93
CA TRP A 5 -10.46 5.81 23.81
C TRP A 5 -10.31 5.17 22.43
N ASN A 6 -11.40 4.69 21.83
CA ASN A 6 -11.38 4.15 20.47
C ASN A 6 -11.02 5.24 19.44
N ASN A 7 -11.60 6.43 19.57
CA ASN A 7 -11.28 7.57 18.69
C ASN A 7 -9.81 8.02 18.84
N MET A 8 -9.28 8.03 20.06
CA MET A 8 -7.87 8.38 20.31
C MET A 8 -6.90 7.36 19.71
N ILE A 9 -7.23 6.07 19.78
CA ILE A 9 -6.44 4.99 19.16
C ILE A 9 -6.49 5.10 17.62
N GLY A 10 -7.64 5.43 17.05
CA GLY A 10 -7.76 5.67 15.61
C GLY A 10 -6.89 6.85 15.13
N LEU A 11 -6.88 7.95 15.88
CA LEU A 11 -6.08 9.14 15.57
C LEU A 11 -4.57 8.88 15.67
N THR A 12 -4.12 8.12 16.67
CA THR A 12 -2.70 7.76 16.78
C THR A 12 -2.26 6.86 15.62
N GLY A 13 -3.09 5.90 15.21
CA GLY A 13 -2.85 5.10 14.02
C GLY A 13 -2.68 5.95 12.74
N LEU A 14 -3.53 6.97 12.57
CA LEU A 14 -3.45 7.93 11.46
C LEU A 14 -2.14 8.72 11.46
N ILE A 15 -1.75 9.28 12.61
CA ILE A 15 -0.52 10.08 12.75
C ILE A 15 0.72 9.23 12.47
N VAL A 16 0.75 7.99 12.97
CA VAL A 16 1.87 7.06 12.73
C VAL A 16 1.93 6.69 11.25
N GLY A 17 0.79 6.36 10.63
CA GLY A 17 0.72 6.07 9.19
C GLY A 17 1.23 7.22 8.32
N LEU A 18 0.80 8.46 8.62
CA LEU A 18 1.25 9.66 7.93
C LEU A 18 2.76 9.90 8.10
N SER A 19 3.28 9.67 9.31
CA SER A 19 4.70 9.85 9.62
C SER A 19 5.58 8.86 8.86
N ILE A 20 5.15 7.60 8.76
CA ILE A 20 5.83 6.57 7.95
C ILE A 20 5.77 6.92 6.47
N ALA A 21 4.60 7.33 5.96
CA ALA A 21 4.45 7.73 4.57
C ALA A 21 5.38 8.91 4.21
N LEU A 22 5.49 9.91 5.10
CA LEU A 22 6.40 11.03 4.94
C LEU A 22 7.87 10.59 4.95
N ALA A 23 8.26 9.71 5.87
CA ALA A 23 9.62 9.18 5.94
C ALA A 23 10.00 8.44 4.65
N VAL A 24 9.11 7.56 4.16
CA VAL A 24 9.30 6.85 2.88
C VAL A 24 9.42 7.84 1.73
N PHE A 25 8.55 8.84 1.66
CA PHE A 25 8.61 9.88 0.62
C PHE A 25 9.95 10.63 0.62
N LEU A 26 10.45 11.03 1.79
CA LEU A 26 11.73 11.75 1.91
C LEU A 26 12.92 10.88 1.49
N ILE A 27 12.91 9.60 1.87
CA ILE A 27 13.93 8.63 1.48
C ILE A 27 13.90 8.45 -0.05
N ASN A 28 12.72 8.20 -0.62
CA ASN A 28 12.55 8.02 -2.06
C ASN A 28 13.01 9.26 -2.84
N ARG A 29 12.68 10.47 -2.34
CA ARG A 29 13.12 11.74 -2.92
C ARG A 29 14.65 11.91 -2.93
N LYS A 30 15.36 11.41 -1.92
CA LYS A 30 16.83 11.43 -1.89
C LYS A 30 17.44 10.47 -2.92
N TYR A 31 16.89 9.27 -3.08
CA TYR A 31 17.37 8.30 -4.06
C TYR A 31 17.06 8.72 -5.51
N MET A 32 15.89 9.32 -5.76
CA MET A 32 15.52 9.83 -7.09
C MET A 32 16.46 10.92 -7.61
N LYS A 33 17.01 11.80 -6.74
CA LYS A 33 17.98 12.83 -7.17
C LYS A 33 19.33 12.26 -7.62
N LYS A 34 19.71 11.07 -7.15
CA LYS A 34 21.04 10.48 -7.40
C LYS A 34 21.13 9.73 -8.74
N ASN A 35 20.01 9.31 -9.32
CA ASN A 35 19.97 8.38 -10.46
C ASN A 35 19.57 9.00 -11.81
N ARG A 36 19.67 10.34 -11.94
CA ARG A 36 19.13 11.12 -13.07
C ARG A 36 19.90 10.99 -14.41
N GLN A 37 20.68 9.92 -14.63
CA GLN A 37 21.62 9.84 -15.76
C GLN A 37 21.51 8.60 -16.68
N LEU A 38 20.53 7.69 -16.50
CA LEU A 38 20.40 6.51 -17.36
C LEU A 38 18.91 6.17 -17.60
N ASP A 39 18.30 6.79 -18.62
CA ASP A 39 16.86 6.70 -18.93
C ASP A 39 16.32 5.26 -18.96
N GLU A 40 17.08 4.30 -19.49
CA GLU A 40 16.64 2.90 -19.59
C GLU A 40 16.66 2.16 -18.24
N ARG A 41 17.65 2.48 -17.38
CA ARG A 41 17.71 1.93 -16.02
C ARG A 41 16.68 2.58 -15.11
N GLN A 42 16.38 3.87 -15.28
CA GLN A 42 15.33 4.57 -14.54
C GLN A 42 13.96 3.95 -14.83
N HIS A 43 13.66 3.65 -16.10
CA HIS A 43 12.43 2.95 -16.47
C HIS A 43 12.35 1.59 -15.76
N THR A 44 13.40 0.77 -15.90
CA THR A 44 13.47 -0.56 -15.27
C THR A 44 13.32 -0.51 -13.76
N ILE A 45 14.05 0.39 -13.07
CA ILE A 45 13.98 0.54 -11.61
C ILE A 45 12.59 1.02 -11.18
N SER A 46 11.97 1.95 -11.91
CA SER A 46 10.63 2.45 -11.57
C SER A 46 9.55 1.37 -11.72
N VAL A 47 9.65 0.54 -12.75
CA VAL A 47 8.75 -0.61 -12.97
C VAL A 47 8.91 -1.63 -11.84
N HIS A 48 10.15 -1.99 -11.47
CA HIS A 48 10.41 -2.90 -10.35
C HIS A 48 9.98 -2.33 -9.01
N ALA A 49 10.22 -1.03 -8.76
CA ALA A 49 9.79 -0.37 -7.53
C ALA A 49 8.27 -0.30 -7.42
N ARG A 50 7.56 -0.05 -8.54
CA ARG A 50 6.10 -0.10 -8.59
C ARG A 50 5.60 -1.52 -8.32
N ALA A 51 6.13 -2.53 -9.00
CA ALA A 51 5.76 -3.93 -8.79
C ALA A 51 6.03 -4.40 -7.34
N GLY A 52 7.19 -4.06 -6.78
CA GLY A 52 7.52 -4.32 -5.38
C GLY A 52 6.58 -3.60 -4.42
N GLY A 53 6.19 -2.37 -4.72
CA GLY A 53 5.17 -1.63 -3.98
C GLY A 53 3.83 -2.39 -3.92
N TRP A 54 3.33 -2.86 -5.07
CA TRP A 54 2.09 -3.66 -5.15
C TRP A 54 2.17 -4.96 -4.35
N MET A 55 3.32 -5.65 -4.40
CA MET A 55 3.53 -6.88 -3.61
C MET A 55 3.50 -6.59 -2.10
N VAL A 56 4.20 -5.54 -1.66
CA VAL A 56 4.25 -5.15 -0.25
C VAL A 56 2.87 -4.72 0.25
N THR A 57 2.14 -3.89 -0.51
CA THR A 57 0.79 -3.48 -0.11
C THR A 57 -0.19 -4.64 -0.08
N SER A 58 -0.10 -5.57 -1.03
CA SER A 58 -0.92 -6.79 -1.03
C SER A 58 -0.67 -7.64 0.22
N ALA A 59 0.61 -7.86 0.58
CA ALA A 59 0.97 -8.59 1.78
C ALA A 59 0.46 -7.91 3.06
N LEU A 60 0.58 -6.59 3.15
CA LEU A 60 0.05 -5.82 4.28
C LEU A 60 -1.46 -5.93 4.41
N ILE A 61 -2.20 -5.82 3.30
CA ILE A 61 -3.67 -5.99 3.32
C ILE A 61 -4.04 -7.38 3.85
N ILE A 62 -3.36 -8.44 3.38
CA ILE A 62 -3.61 -9.82 3.85
C ILE A 62 -3.31 -9.96 5.35
N ILE A 63 -2.21 -9.39 5.85
CA ILE A 63 -1.86 -9.43 7.28
C ILE A 63 -2.93 -8.74 8.11
N VAL A 64 -3.34 -7.52 7.72
CA VAL A 64 -4.37 -6.76 8.44
C VAL A 64 -5.71 -7.51 8.41
N TRP A 65 -6.05 -8.11 7.27
CA TRP A 65 -7.26 -8.91 7.13
C TRP A 65 -7.25 -10.16 8.01
N ALA A 66 -6.13 -10.87 8.10
CA ALA A 66 -5.99 -12.01 9.00
C ALA A 66 -6.10 -11.61 10.48
N VAL A 67 -5.53 -10.46 10.85
CA VAL A 67 -5.64 -9.91 12.21
C VAL A 67 -7.10 -9.54 12.54
N GLU A 68 -7.83 -8.91 11.61
CA GLU A 68 -9.23 -8.53 11.81
C GLU A 68 -10.12 -9.75 12.09
N ILE A 69 -9.96 -10.83 11.33
CA ILE A 69 -10.70 -12.07 11.54
C ILE A 69 -10.48 -12.65 12.94
N VAL A 70 -9.24 -12.55 13.47
CA VAL A 70 -8.89 -13.09 14.78
C VAL A 70 -9.37 -12.20 15.92
N VAL A 71 -9.35 -10.88 15.74
CA VAL A 71 -9.64 -9.90 16.81
C VAL A 71 -11.12 -9.52 16.86
N GLU A 72 -11.71 -9.16 15.73
CA GLU A 72 -13.09 -8.65 15.64
C GLU A 72 -14.06 -9.71 15.06
N GLY A 73 -13.54 -10.72 14.36
CA GLY A 73 -14.36 -11.69 13.64
C GLY A 73 -14.90 -11.12 12.33
N VAL A 74 -15.90 -11.77 11.73
CA VAL A 74 -16.48 -11.30 10.46
C VAL A 74 -17.42 -10.12 10.74
N THR A 75 -16.89 -8.91 10.61
CA THR A 75 -17.64 -7.65 10.80
C THR A 75 -17.69 -6.83 9.50
N LEU A 76 -18.19 -5.58 9.54
CA LEU A 76 -18.14 -4.69 8.38
C LEU A 76 -16.70 -4.45 7.89
N SER A 77 -15.74 -4.37 8.82
CA SER A 77 -14.31 -4.17 8.54
C SER A 77 -13.76 -5.26 7.61
N PHE A 78 -14.11 -6.53 7.86
CA PHE A 78 -13.82 -7.67 7.00
C PHE A 78 -14.25 -7.43 5.54
N PHE A 79 -15.49 -7.00 5.32
CA PHE A 79 -16.03 -6.78 3.98
C PHE A 79 -15.38 -5.57 3.29
N LEU A 80 -15.06 -4.52 4.05
CA LEU A 80 -14.33 -3.36 3.53
C LEU A 80 -12.91 -3.73 3.11
N LEU A 81 -12.19 -4.51 3.92
CA LEU A 81 -10.87 -5.03 3.58
C LEU A 81 -10.91 -5.99 2.39
N THR A 82 -11.95 -6.81 2.28
CA THR A 82 -12.18 -7.68 1.12
C THR A 82 -12.40 -6.85 -0.14
N PHE A 83 -13.27 -5.84 -0.09
CA PHE A 83 -13.51 -4.92 -1.21
C PHE A 83 -12.24 -4.18 -1.60
N LEU A 84 -11.47 -3.69 -0.62
CA LEU A 84 -10.19 -3.04 -0.83
C LEU A 84 -9.20 -3.97 -1.53
N TYR A 85 -9.10 -5.22 -1.08
CA TYR A 85 -8.21 -6.22 -1.68
C TYR A 85 -8.61 -6.53 -3.13
N VAL A 86 -9.90 -6.78 -3.39
CA VAL A 86 -10.41 -7.03 -4.74
C VAL A 86 -10.16 -5.83 -5.64
N GLY A 87 -10.43 -4.61 -5.18
CA GLY A 87 -10.14 -3.38 -5.92
C GLY A 87 -8.64 -3.22 -6.21
N HIS A 88 -7.78 -3.51 -5.24
CA HIS A 88 -6.33 -3.47 -5.39
C HIS A 88 -5.84 -4.46 -6.45
N MET A 89 -6.29 -5.72 -6.39
CA MET A 89 -5.91 -6.76 -7.35
C MET A 89 -6.49 -6.50 -8.75
N THR A 90 -7.70 -5.96 -8.83
CA THR A 90 -8.31 -5.57 -10.12
C THR A 90 -7.55 -4.43 -10.76
N ALA A 91 -7.17 -3.40 -9.98
CA ALA A 91 -6.35 -2.30 -10.47
C ALA A 91 -4.98 -2.80 -10.96
N TYR A 92 -4.32 -3.66 -10.18
CA TYR A 92 -3.07 -4.30 -10.61
C TYR A 92 -3.25 -5.04 -11.94
N GLY A 93 -4.30 -5.86 -12.08
CA GLY A 93 -4.62 -6.59 -13.30
C GLY A 93 -4.84 -5.67 -14.51
N LEU A 94 -5.58 -4.58 -14.35
CA LEU A 94 -5.83 -3.60 -15.41
C LEU A 94 -4.54 -2.89 -15.85
N PHE A 95 -3.71 -2.46 -14.91
CA PHE A 95 -2.43 -1.81 -15.24
C PHE A 95 -1.44 -2.80 -15.87
N ALA A 96 -1.41 -4.04 -15.39
CA ALA A 96 -0.59 -5.11 -15.97
C ALA A 96 -1.04 -5.42 -17.40
N TYR A 97 -2.35 -5.55 -17.64
CA TYR A 97 -2.91 -5.78 -18.98
C TYR A 97 -2.58 -4.62 -19.93
N HIS A 98 -2.81 -3.38 -19.51
CA HIS A 98 -2.48 -2.20 -20.30
C HIS A 98 -0.99 -2.15 -20.68
N HIS A 99 -0.11 -2.54 -19.77
CA HIS A 99 1.33 -2.62 -20.04
C HIS A 99 1.69 -3.79 -20.97
N ALA A 100 0.99 -4.91 -20.90
CA ALA A 100 1.20 -6.07 -21.77
C ALA A 100 0.72 -5.87 -23.21
N VAL A 101 -0.31 -5.03 -23.42
CA VAL A 101 -0.84 -4.72 -24.77
C VAL A 101 -0.02 -3.65 -25.50
N ASN A 102 0.64 -2.76 -24.75
CA ASN A 102 1.31 -1.57 -25.30
C ASN A 102 2.85 -1.67 -25.36
N ASN A 103 3.43 -2.82 -25.01
CA ASN A 103 4.86 -3.13 -25.15
C ASN A 103 5.05 -4.32 -26.08
#